data_AF-A0A5K1B1H8-F1
#
_entry.id   AF-A0A5K1B1H8-F1
#
_cell.length_a   1.000
_cell.length_b   1.000
_cell.length_c   1.000
_cell.angle_alpha   90.00
_cell.angle_beta   90.00
_cell.angle_gamma   90.00
#
_symmetry.space_group_name_H-M   'P 1'
#
loop_
_entity.id
_entity.type
_entity.pdbx_description
1 polymer ?
#
loop_
_entity_poly.entity_id
_entity_poly.type
_entity_poly.pdbx_seq_one_letter_code
_entity_poly.pdbx_strand_id
1 'polypeptide(L)' 'IVFVENKRLKETLLEDIDEAQLPEPYGGKLPLVPIHQS' A
#
# COMPACT_ATOMS: atom_id res chain seq x y z
N ILE A 1 11.07 4.39 -15.61
CA ILE A 1 11.05 3.53 -14.41
C ILE A 1 11.15 4.48 -13.22
N VAL A 2 10.10 4.57 -12.41
CA VAL A 2 10.11 5.41 -11.20
C VAL A 2 10.66 4.54 -10.07
N PHE A 3 11.85 4.87 -9.58
CA PHE A 3 12.50 4.14 -8.49
C PHE A 3 12.17 4.88 -7.20
N VAL A 4 11.29 4.30 -6.40
CA VAL A 4 10.85 4.90 -5.13
C VAL A 4 11.65 4.25 -4.02
N GLU A 5 12.41 5.05 -3.27
CA GLU A 5 13.08 4.55 -2.06
C GLU A 5 12.03 4.13 -1.01
N ASN A 6 12.30 3.04 -0.28
CA ASN A 6 11.38 2.47 0.72
C ASN A 6 10.84 3.52 1.72
N LYS A 7 11.61 4.56 2.02
CA LYS A 7 11.22 5.65 2.94
C LYS A 7 10.09 6.54 2.42
N ARG A 8 9.91 6.66 1.10
CA ARG A 8 8.88 7.49 0.47
C ARG A 8 7.79 6.67 -0.24
N LEU A 9 7.82 5.35 -0.08
CA LEU A 9 6.89 4.45 -0.75
C LEU A 9 5.44 4.75 -0.35
N LYS A 10 5.16 4.91 0.95
CA LYS A 10 3.83 5.27 1.46
C LYS A 10 3.35 6.62 0.89
N GLU A 11 4.17 7.67 0.99
CA GLU A 11 3.80 9.02 0.54
C GLU A 11 3.51 9.05 -0.96
N THR A 12 4.37 8.42 -1.78
CA THR A 12 4.19 8.36 -3.23
C THR A 12 2.95 7.57 -3.62
N LEU A 13 2.63 6.49 -2.89
CA LEU A 13 1.42 5.73 -3.13
C LEU A 13 0.16 6.52 -2.70
N LEU A 14 0.19 7.22 -1.57
CA LEU A 14 -0.94 8.01 -1.09
C LEU A 14 -1.28 9.23 -1.97
N GLU A 15 -0.37 9.68 -2.83
CA GLU A 15 -0.65 10.71 -3.83
C GLU A 15 -1.65 10.22 -4.90
N ASP A 16 -1.63 8.93 -5.22
CA ASP A 16 -2.42 8.33 -6.31
C ASP A 16 -3.58 7.44 -5.81
N ILE A 17 -3.48 6.88 -4.60
CA ILE A 17 -4.48 5.98 -4.00
C ILE A 17 -4.81 6.37 -2.56
N ASP A 18 -6.10 6.32 -2.21
CA ASP A 18 -6.56 6.62 -0.85
C ASP A 18 -6.01 5.60 0.16
N GLU A 19 -5.73 6.04 1.39
CA GLU A 19 -5.19 5.21 2.48
C GLU A 19 -6.11 4.02 2.80
N ALA A 20 -7.42 4.17 2.57
CA ALA A 20 -8.40 3.10 2.74
C ALA A 20 -8.25 1.95 1.71
N GLN A 21 -7.65 2.22 0.55
CA GLN A 21 -7.40 1.22 -0.50
C GLN A 21 -5.97 0.69 -0.49
N LEU A 22 -5.09 1.31 0.28
CA LEU A 22 -3.71 0.90 0.42
C LEU A 22 -3.58 -0.24 1.46
N PRO A 23 -2.86 -1.34 1.16
CA PRO A 23 -2.61 -2.40 2.13
C PRO A 23 -1.83 -1.94 3.37
N GLU A 24 -2.14 -2.53 4.52
CA GLU A 24 -1.42 -2.32 5.79
C GLU A 24 0.11 -2.40 5.70
N PRO A 25 0.75 -3.37 5.00
CA PRO A 25 2.22 -3.43 4.93
C PRO A 25 2.85 -2.25 4.19
N TYR A 26 2.07 -1.50 3.40
CA TYR A 26 2.50 -0.26 2.74
C TYR A 26 2.09 0.99 3.53
N GLY A 27 1.50 0.80 4.72
CA GLY A 27 1.08 1.86 5.62
C GLY A 27 -0.34 2.38 5.39
N GLY A 28 -1.17 1.64 4.65
CA GLY A 28 -2.60 1.93 4.52
C GLY A 28 -3.47 1.19 5.55
N LYS A 29 -4.76 1.04 5.25
CA LYS A 29 -5.77 0.43 6.14
C LYS A 29 -6.43 -0.84 5.56
N LEU A 30 -6.03 -1.29 4.38
CA LEU A 30 -6.61 -2.48 3.76
C LEU A 30 -5.94 -3.75 4.33
N PRO A 31 -6.68 -4.63 5.03
CA PRO A 31 -6.13 -5.86 5.58
C PRO A 31 -5.85 -6.88 4.47
N LEU A 32 -4.69 -7.54 4.54
CA LEU A 32 -4.38 -8.64 3.63
C LEU A 32 -5.06 -9.91 4.13
N VAL A 33 -6.01 -10.43 3.35
CA VAL A 33 -6.64 -11.72 3.60
C VAL A 33 -5.88 -12.84 2.86
N PRO A 34 -5.60 -13.99 3.51
CA PRO A 34 -4.96 -15.11 2.84
C PRO A 34 -5.80 -15.64 1.68
N ILE A 35 -5.15 -15.93 0.54
CA ILE A 35 -5.83 -16.43 -0.67
C ILE A 35 -6.54 -17.78 -0.47
N HIS A 36 -6.13 -18.56 0.55
CA HIS A 36 -6.65 -19.90 0.85
C HIS A 36 -7.98 -19.89 1.61
N GLN A 37 -8.55 -18.72 1.91
CA GLN A 37 -9.85 -18.57 2.55
C GLN A 37 -10.97 -18.17 1.57
N SER A 38 -10.76 -18.40 0.26
CA SER A 38 -11.76 -18.15 -0.79
C SER A 38 -12.67 -19.34 -1.08
#